data_AF-A0A9P7ACW5-F1
#
_entry.id   AF-A0A9P7ACW5-F1
#
_cell.length_a   1.000
_cell.length_b   1.000
_cell.length_c   1.000
_cell.angle_alpha   90.00
_cell.angle_beta   90.00
_cell.angle_gamma   90.00
#
_symmetry.space_group_name_H-M   'P 1'
#
loop_
_entity.id
_entity.type
_entity.pdbx_description
1 polymer ?
#
loop_
_entity_poly.entity_id
_entity_poly.type
_entity_poly.pdbx_seq_one_letter_code
_entity_poly.pdbx_strand_id
1 'polypeptide(L)'
;MRGNGLSCAGCAGPIIGRIVSAMGQRWHPGCFRCSTCNDLLEHVSSFDHEGKPYCHLDYHENFAPRCYHCKTAIIDERFITLDDEALGKRTYHEQHFFCAECGDPFLPPSSGSGGLTVTGDGEFDLDDDVGFTVYKGHPYCEACHVRLRMPKCKHCKKSIRDGMRAVEALGGKWCWECFVCEGCKTPFDDPSFFLRENKPFCEPCFSLILRNEV
;
A
#
# COMPACT_ATOMS: atom_id res chain seq x y z
N MET A 1 17.94 6.21 60.47
CA MET A 1 17.88 5.12 59.48
C MET A 1 16.58 5.28 58.71
N ARG A 2 16.58 5.89 57.51
CA ARG A 2 15.34 6.00 56.71
C ARG A 2 15.09 4.63 56.11
N GLY A 3 14.12 3.90 56.69
CA GLY A 3 13.71 2.60 56.18
C GLY A 3 13.27 2.74 54.74
N ASN A 4 13.98 2.05 53.84
CA ASN A 4 13.65 1.95 52.43
C ASN A 4 12.43 1.02 52.27
N GLY A 5 11.28 1.45 52.81
CA GLY A 5 10.03 0.71 52.77
C GLY A 5 9.53 0.64 51.33
N LEU A 6 9.03 -0.53 50.92
CA LEU A 6 8.46 -0.73 49.60
C LEU A 6 7.18 0.11 49.52
N SER A 7 7.13 1.10 48.63
CA SER A 7 5.94 1.93 48.38
C SER A 7 5.15 1.41 47.18
N CYS A 8 3.83 1.52 47.25
CA CYS A 8 2.93 1.14 46.17
C CYS A 8 2.81 2.26 45.15
N ALA A 9 3.05 1.97 43.87
CA ALA A 9 2.88 2.92 42.77
C ALA A 9 1.43 3.40 42.59
N GLY A 10 0.44 2.56 42.91
CA GLY A 10 -0.98 2.92 42.75
C GLY A 10 -1.57 3.82 43.84
N CYS A 11 -1.10 3.73 45.09
CA CYS A 11 -1.68 4.47 46.22
C CYS A 11 -0.66 5.27 47.03
N ALA A 12 0.63 5.23 46.65
CA ALA A 12 1.78 5.80 47.35
C ALA A 12 2.01 5.31 48.81
N GLY A 13 1.15 4.42 49.32
CA GLY A 13 1.27 3.88 50.67
C GLY A 13 2.36 2.81 50.81
N PRO A 14 2.81 2.51 52.05
CA PRO A 14 3.74 1.41 52.30
C PRO A 14 3.11 0.05 52.00
N ILE A 15 3.87 -0.85 51.39
CA ILE A 15 3.49 -2.24 51.12
C ILE A 15 3.94 -3.10 52.30
N ILE A 16 2.98 -3.73 52.94
CA ILE A 16 3.21 -4.68 54.04
C ILE A 16 2.61 -6.02 53.59
N GLY A 17 3.45 -7.06 53.51
CA GLY A 17 3.02 -8.39 53.09
C GLY A 17 3.18 -8.65 51.59
N ARG A 18 2.12 -9.14 50.95
CA ARG A 18 2.16 -9.61 49.56
C ARG A 18 2.31 -8.44 48.59
N ILE A 19 3.15 -8.63 47.58
CA ILE A 19 3.54 -7.60 46.62
C ILE A 19 3.38 -8.13 45.20
N VAL A 20 2.94 -7.27 44.30
CA VAL A 20 3.00 -7.48 42.86
C VAL A 20 4.12 -6.60 42.29
N SER A 21 5.09 -7.23 41.65
CA SER A 21 6.19 -6.54 40.96
C SER A 21 5.93 -6.63 39.46
N ALA A 22 5.61 -5.49 38.85
CA ALA A 22 5.31 -5.40 37.42
C ALA A 22 5.74 -4.02 36.90
N MET A 23 6.21 -3.99 35.64
CA MET A 23 6.52 -2.75 34.91
C MET A 23 7.54 -1.86 35.65
N GLY A 24 8.57 -2.49 36.25
CA GLY A 24 9.60 -1.81 37.04
C GLY A 24 9.12 -1.22 38.37
N GLN A 25 7.84 -1.39 38.71
CA GLN A 25 7.20 -0.81 39.88
C GLN A 25 6.63 -1.88 40.83
N ARG A 26 6.23 -1.44 42.01
CA ARG A 26 5.73 -2.29 43.09
C ARG A 26 4.31 -1.87 43.44
N TRP A 27 3.43 -2.84 43.60
CA TRP A 27 2.00 -2.61 43.78
C TRP A 27 1.44 -3.50 44.88
N HIS A 28 0.42 -3.02 45.59
CA HIS A 28 -0.47 -3.93 46.33
C HIS A 28 -1.26 -4.78 45.32
N PRO A 29 -1.57 -6.06 45.63
CA PRO A 29 -2.41 -6.90 44.78
C PRO A 29 -3.72 -6.22 44.34
N GLY A 30 -4.43 -5.56 45.27
CA GLY A 30 -5.66 -4.83 44.97
C GLY A 30 -5.48 -3.47 44.27
N CYS A 31 -4.27 -2.91 44.27
CA CYS A 31 -3.94 -1.66 43.58
C CYS A 31 -3.41 -1.88 42.17
N PHE A 32 -3.03 -3.11 41.81
CA PHE A 32 -2.59 -3.46 40.46
C PHE A 32 -3.78 -3.79 39.58
N ARG A 33 -4.35 -2.75 38.97
CA ARG A 33 -5.61 -2.81 38.22
C ARG A 33 -5.52 -1.98 36.94
N CYS A 34 -6.28 -2.38 35.93
CA CYS A 34 -6.34 -1.63 34.68
C CYS A 34 -6.84 -0.20 34.91
N SER A 35 -6.18 0.77 34.28
CA SER A 35 -6.54 2.18 34.40
C SER A 35 -7.83 2.55 33.66
N THR A 36 -8.34 1.67 32.79
CA THR A 36 -9.58 1.85 32.03
C THR A 36 -10.73 1.07 32.66
N CYS A 37 -10.66 -0.28 32.69
CA CYS A 37 -11.76 -1.11 33.20
C CYS A 37 -11.72 -1.37 34.72
N ASN A 38 -10.63 -1.01 35.41
CA ASN A 38 -10.42 -1.25 36.85
C ASN A 38 -10.34 -2.73 37.27
N ASP A 39 -10.24 -3.67 36.32
CA ASP A 39 -10.03 -5.10 36.61
C ASP A 39 -8.64 -5.37 37.20
N LEU A 40 -8.57 -6.38 38.08
CA LEU A 40 -7.32 -6.80 38.70
C LEU A 40 -6.39 -7.46 37.69
N LEU A 41 -5.14 -7.02 37.68
CA LEU A 41 -4.13 -7.48 36.72
C LEU A 41 -3.16 -8.53 37.31
N GLU A 42 -3.37 -8.96 38.56
CA GLU A 42 -2.47 -9.90 39.26
C GLU A 42 -2.29 -11.24 38.51
N HIS A 43 -3.30 -11.67 37.75
CA HIS A 43 -3.34 -12.98 37.07
C HIS A 43 -3.45 -12.89 35.55
N VAL A 44 -3.23 -11.71 34.98
CA VAL A 44 -3.33 -11.48 33.53
C VAL A 44 -2.14 -10.66 33.03
N SER A 45 -1.89 -10.74 31.73
CA SER A 45 -0.87 -9.90 31.08
C SER A 45 -1.23 -8.42 31.24
N SER A 46 -0.29 -7.66 31.81
CA SER A 46 -0.40 -6.22 32.01
C SER A 46 0.52 -5.47 31.05
N PHE A 47 0.03 -4.38 30.48
CA PHE A 47 0.77 -3.54 29.54
C PHE A 47 0.98 -2.14 30.11
N ASP A 48 2.12 -1.52 29.79
CA ASP A 48 2.46 -0.16 30.22
C ASP A 48 2.18 0.88 29.15
N HIS A 49 1.49 1.94 29.55
CA HIS A 49 1.42 3.16 28.77
C HIS A 49 1.54 4.35 29.72
N GLU A 50 2.59 5.16 29.54
CA GLU A 50 2.87 6.35 30.37
C GLU A 50 2.91 6.05 31.89
N GLY A 51 3.47 4.90 32.27
CA GLY A 51 3.59 4.48 33.67
C GLY A 51 2.28 3.99 34.32
N LYS A 52 1.20 3.87 33.54
CA LYS A 52 -0.09 3.33 33.98
C LYS A 52 -0.30 1.90 33.47
N PRO A 53 -0.86 0.99 34.31
CA PRO A 53 -1.14 -0.38 33.92
C PRO A 53 -2.47 -0.51 33.18
N TYR A 54 -2.47 -1.29 32.09
CA TYR A 54 -3.65 -1.63 31.29
C TYR A 54 -3.77 -3.14 31.09
N CYS A 55 -5.01 -3.63 30.91
CA CYS A 55 -5.23 -5.00 30.46
C CYS A 55 -4.92 -5.12 28.96
N HIS A 56 -4.77 -6.34 28.45
CA HIS A 56 -4.54 -6.58 27.01
C HIS A 56 -5.59 -5.88 26.12
N LEU A 57 -6.88 -6.04 26.43
CA LEU A 57 -7.97 -5.50 25.62
C LEU A 57 -7.94 -3.96 25.58
N ASP A 58 -7.92 -3.31 26.74
CA ASP A 58 -7.94 -1.85 26.83
C ASP A 58 -6.66 -1.21 26.27
N TYR A 59 -5.51 -1.87 26.43
CA TYR A 59 -4.26 -1.37 25.87
C TYR A 59 -4.34 -1.32 24.34
N HIS A 60 -4.69 -2.44 23.70
CA HIS A 60 -4.76 -2.49 22.24
C HIS A 60 -5.91 -1.65 21.68
N GLU A 61 -7.04 -1.56 22.36
CA GLU A 61 -8.16 -0.74 21.89
C GLU A 61 -7.84 0.76 21.89
N ASN A 62 -7.08 1.23 22.89
CA ASN A 62 -6.76 2.66 23.03
C ASN A 62 -5.49 3.08 22.29
N PHE A 63 -4.49 2.20 22.19
CA PHE A 63 -3.15 2.59 21.76
C PHE A 63 -2.65 1.86 20.51
N ALA A 64 -3.25 0.74 20.10
CA ALA A 64 -2.81 0.04 18.91
C ALA A 64 -3.21 0.79 17.63
N PRO A 65 -2.40 0.71 16.56
CA PRO A 65 -2.77 1.25 15.26
C PRO A 65 -4.05 0.60 14.75
N ARG A 66 -4.88 1.36 14.04
CA ARG A 66 -6.16 0.87 13.49
C ARG A 66 -6.04 0.63 12.01
N CYS A 67 -6.50 -0.55 11.59
CA CYS A 67 -6.51 -0.90 10.19
C CYS A 67 -7.46 0.01 9.40
N TYR A 68 -6.97 0.59 8.33
CA TYR A 68 -7.73 1.51 7.50
C TYR A 68 -8.92 0.82 6.79
N HIS A 69 -8.83 -0.48 6.54
CA HIS A 69 -9.91 -1.25 5.90
C HIS A 69 -11.03 -1.63 6.89
N CYS A 70 -10.74 -2.44 7.91
CA CYS A 70 -11.76 -2.97 8.84
C CYS A 70 -12.02 -2.08 10.07
N LYS A 71 -11.22 -1.03 10.29
CA LYS A 71 -11.30 -0.08 11.42
C LYS A 71 -10.99 -0.68 12.81
N THR A 72 -10.66 -1.95 12.89
CA THR A 72 -10.27 -2.62 14.14
C THR A 72 -8.80 -2.33 14.48
N ALA A 73 -8.50 -2.38 15.79
CA ALA A 73 -7.14 -2.34 16.29
C ALA A 73 -6.31 -3.51 15.73
N ILE A 74 -5.07 -3.23 15.35
CA ILE A 74 -4.11 -4.23 14.88
C ILE A 74 -3.31 -4.68 16.09
N ILE A 75 -3.63 -5.87 16.58
CA ILE A 75 -2.95 -6.49 17.73
C ILE A 75 -1.66 -7.17 17.27
N ASP A 76 -1.64 -7.67 16.03
CA ASP A 76 -0.49 -8.34 15.44
C ASP A 76 0.74 -7.43 15.40
N GLU A 77 1.89 -7.99 15.78
CA GLU A 77 3.18 -7.30 15.68
C GLU A 77 3.55 -6.95 14.23
N ARG A 78 3.00 -7.70 13.27
CA ARG A 78 3.21 -7.52 11.83
C ARG A 78 2.02 -6.81 11.21
N PHE A 79 2.26 -5.63 10.65
CA PHE A 79 1.26 -4.86 9.94
C PHE A 79 1.89 -4.02 8.84
N ILE A 80 1.09 -3.65 7.86
CA ILE A 80 1.55 -2.89 6.70
C ILE A 80 1.29 -1.41 6.96
N THR A 81 2.30 -0.58 6.76
CA THR A 81 2.17 0.87 6.75
C THR A 81 2.28 1.37 5.32
N LEU A 82 1.33 2.22 4.92
CA LEU A 82 1.40 2.93 3.65
C LEU A 82 1.48 4.42 3.94
N ASP A 83 2.60 5.02 3.57
CA ASP A 83 2.84 6.46 3.70
C ASP A 83 2.58 7.10 2.32
N ASP A 84 1.47 7.85 2.22
CA ASP A 84 1.08 8.58 1.01
C ASP A 84 1.08 10.09 1.32
N GLU A 85 1.76 10.89 0.49
CA GLU A 85 1.92 12.33 0.73
C GLU A 85 0.59 13.09 0.72
N ALA A 86 -0.38 12.63 -0.08
CA ALA A 86 -1.68 13.30 -0.20
C ALA A 86 -2.67 12.89 0.90
N LEU A 87 -2.53 11.69 1.47
CA LEU A 87 -3.54 11.09 2.34
C LEU A 87 -3.02 10.64 3.71
N GLY A 88 -1.74 10.90 3.97
CA GLY A 88 -1.08 10.62 5.23
C GLY A 88 -0.77 9.13 5.45
N LYS A 89 -0.21 8.86 6.62
CA LYS A 89 0.16 7.52 7.09
C LYS A 89 -1.07 6.67 7.37
N ARG A 90 -1.14 5.49 6.76
CA ARG A 90 -2.20 4.50 6.96
C ARG A 90 -1.61 3.17 7.39
N THR A 91 -2.38 2.41 8.16
CA THR A 91 -1.97 1.07 8.60
C THR A 91 -3.00 0.03 8.20
N TYR A 92 -2.56 -1.19 7.89
CA TYR A 92 -3.41 -2.29 7.45
C TYR A 92 -2.96 -3.59 8.12
N HIS A 93 -3.93 -4.47 8.39
CA HIS A 93 -3.59 -5.88 8.58
C HIS A 93 -2.97 -6.43 7.29
N GLU A 94 -2.06 -7.40 7.39
CA GLU A 94 -1.46 -8.04 6.21
C GLU A 94 -2.53 -8.59 5.25
N GLN A 95 -3.58 -9.21 5.81
CA GLN A 95 -4.70 -9.78 5.07
C GLN A 95 -5.66 -8.73 4.47
N HIS A 96 -5.62 -7.49 4.96
CA HIS A 96 -6.49 -6.41 4.51
C HIS A 96 -5.78 -5.42 3.57
N PHE A 97 -4.60 -5.79 3.09
CA PHE A 97 -3.85 -5.04 2.09
C PHE A 97 -3.87 -5.79 0.76
N PHE A 98 -4.86 -5.46 -0.06
CA PHE A 98 -5.14 -6.11 -1.34
C PHE A 98 -5.50 -5.08 -2.40
N CYS A 99 -5.48 -5.51 -3.66
CA CYS A 99 -5.81 -4.63 -4.77
C CYS A 99 -7.26 -4.13 -4.66
N ALA A 100 -7.45 -2.81 -4.71
CA ALA A 100 -8.77 -2.18 -4.61
C ALA A 100 -9.72 -2.53 -5.78
N GLU A 101 -9.21 -3.12 -6.86
CA GLU A 101 -9.99 -3.49 -8.04
C GLU A 101 -10.29 -4.99 -8.10
N CYS A 102 -9.28 -5.86 -7.99
CA CYS A 102 -9.49 -7.32 -8.10
C CYS A 102 -9.64 -8.02 -6.75
N GLY A 103 -9.24 -7.40 -5.64
CA GLY A 103 -9.25 -8.02 -4.32
C GLY A 103 -8.10 -9.00 -4.08
N ASP A 104 -7.22 -9.22 -5.06
CA ASP A 104 -6.08 -10.13 -4.88
C ASP A 104 -5.10 -9.54 -3.85
N PRO A 105 -4.62 -10.36 -2.89
CA PRO A 105 -3.61 -9.93 -1.92
C PRO A 105 -2.28 -9.70 -2.64
N PHE A 106 -1.53 -8.70 -2.17
CA PHE A 106 -0.21 -8.41 -2.73
C PHE A 106 0.88 -9.32 -2.20
N LEU A 107 0.74 -9.77 -0.95
CA LEU A 107 1.72 -10.61 -0.29
C LEU A 107 1.46 -12.09 -0.62
N PRO A 108 2.46 -12.85 -1.11
CA PRO A 108 2.33 -14.28 -1.24
C PRO A 108 2.33 -14.94 0.16
N PRO A 109 1.71 -16.12 0.31
CA PRO A 109 1.59 -16.80 1.61
C PRO A 109 2.95 -17.20 2.21
N SER A 110 4.03 -17.17 1.43
CA SER A 110 5.39 -17.59 1.79
C SER A 110 6.32 -16.47 2.26
N SER A 111 5.92 -15.20 2.20
CA SER A 111 6.70 -14.06 2.73
C SER A 111 6.58 -13.98 4.25
N GLY A 112 7.17 -14.98 4.91
CA GLY A 112 7.35 -15.04 6.35
C GLY A 112 8.55 -14.20 6.79
N SER A 113 8.44 -13.61 7.98
CA SER A 113 9.51 -13.04 8.82
C SER A 113 10.11 -11.68 8.41
N GLY A 114 9.31 -10.63 8.53
CA GLY A 114 9.81 -9.25 8.65
C GLY A 114 8.65 -8.27 8.67
N GLY A 115 8.67 -7.28 9.58
CA GLY A 115 7.79 -6.12 9.45
C GLY A 115 8.15 -5.40 8.15
N LEU A 116 7.25 -5.39 7.17
CA LEU A 116 7.54 -4.88 5.83
C LEU A 116 6.92 -3.50 5.67
N THR A 117 7.76 -2.47 5.68
CA THR A 117 7.39 -1.13 5.22
C THR A 117 7.49 -1.12 3.70
N VAL A 118 6.35 -1.19 3.00
CA VAL A 118 6.32 -1.16 1.53
C VAL A 118 5.96 0.24 1.06
N THR A 119 6.92 0.92 0.42
CA THR A 119 6.70 2.19 -0.25
C THR A 119 6.37 1.93 -1.71
N GLY A 120 5.22 2.40 -2.18
CA GLY A 120 4.78 2.21 -3.56
C GLY A 120 5.16 3.39 -4.43
N ASP A 121 6.45 3.65 -4.64
CA ASP A 121 6.96 4.70 -5.53
C ASP A 121 7.07 4.26 -7.00
N GLY A 122 6.83 2.98 -7.28
CA GLY A 122 6.55 2.50 -8.64
C GLY A 122 7.78 2.14 -9.48
N GLU A 123 8.96 1.98 -8.87
CA GLU A 123 10.08 1.26 -9.49
C GLU A 123 9.93 -0.25 -9.23
N PHE A 124 9.75 -1.01 -10.32
CA PHE A 124 9.66 -2.47 -10.27
C PHE A 124 11.07 -3.05 -10.23
N ASP A 125 11.74 -2.97 -9.08
CA ASP A 125 13.01 -3.66 -8.88
C ASP A 125 12.78 -5.15 -8.60
N LEU A 126 13.64 -5.98 -9.18
CA LEU A 126 13.53 -7.45 -9.22
C LEU A 126 14.00 -8.14 -7.93
N ASP A 127 14.29 -7.38 -6.88
CA ASP A 127 14.77 -7.88 -5.59
C ASP A 127 13.71 -7.60 -4.50
N ASP A 128 12.83 -8.57 -4.30
CA ASP A 128 11.95 -8.73 -3.12
C ASP A 128 10.91 -7.64 -2.80
N ASP A 129 10.72 -6.62 -3.65
CA ASP A 129 9.68 -5.61 -3.40
C ASP A 129 8.29 -6.03 -3.94
N VAL A 130 7.27 -5.80 -3.11
CA VAL A 130 5.90 -6.20 -3.40
C VAL A 130 5.31 -5.15 -4.35
N GLY A 131 5.39 -5.42 -5.66
CA GLY A 131 4.98 -4.47 -6.70
C GLY A 131 3.50 -4.10 -6.67
N PHE A 132 3.17 -2.95 -6.08
CA PHE A 132 1.87 -2.29 -6.22
C PHE A 132 2.04 -0.80 -6.53
N THR A 133 0.98 -0.18 -7.04
CA THR A 133 0.94 1.26 -7.28
C THR A 133 -0.16 1.89 -6.44
N VAL A 134 0.09 3.07 -5.89
CA VAL A 134 -0.94 3.84 -5.17
C VAL A 134 -1.58 4.84 -6.13
N TYR A 135 -2.90 4.80 -6.24
CA TYR A 135 -3.65 5.78 -7.03
C TYR A 135 -4.84 6.30 -6.25
N LYS A 136 -4.90 7.62 -6.06
CA LYS A 136 -5.89 8.29 -5.20
C LYS A 136 -5.97 7.64 -3.81
N GLY A 137 -4.83 7.22 -3.27
CA GLY A 137 -4.73 6.57 -1.95
C GLY A 137 -5.20 5.14 -1.84
N HIS A 138 -5.43 4.47 -2.97
CA HIS A 138 -5.82 3.07 -2.99
C HIS A 138 -4.73 2.26 -3.70
N PRO A 139 -4.34 1.10 -3.15
CA PRO A 139 -3.32 0.26 -3.76
C PRO A 139 -3.93 -0.58 -4.90
N TYR A 140 -3.20 -0.67 -6.01
CA TYR A 140 -3.57 -1.45 -7.20
C TYR A 140 -2.41 -2.33 -7.64
N CYS A 141 -2.71 -3.57 -8.06
CA CYS A 141 -1.71 -4.43 -8.69
C CYS A 141 -1.36 -3.89 -10.08
N GLU A 142 -0.18 -4.25 -10.58
CA GLU A 142 0.30 -3.82 -11.91
C GLU A 142 -0.75 -4.12 -13.00
N ALA A 143 -1.30 -5.34 -13.00
CA ALA A 143 -2.29 -5.75 -14.00
C ALA A 143 -3.55 -4.86 -13.99
N CYS A 144 -4.09 -4.56 -12.81
CA CYS A 144 -5.26 -3.68 -12.67
C CYS A 144 -4.91 -2.23 -13.01
N HIS A 145 -3.75 -1.73 -12.57
CA HIS A 145 -3.27 -0.40 -12.90
C HIS A 145 -3.16 -0.22 -14.42
N VAL A 146 -2.44 -1.12 -15.11
CA VAL A 146 -2.25 -1.09 -16.57
C VAL A 146 -3.58 -1.21 -17.31
N ARG A 147 -4.49 -2.08 -16.86
CA ARG A 147 -5.79 -2.26 -17.51
C ARG A 147 -6.69 -1.02 -17.39
N LEU A 148 -6.65 -0.36 -16.23
CA LEU A 148 -7.58 0.71 -15.87
C LEU A 148 -7.09 2.11 -16.21
N ARG A 149 -5.77 2.31 -16.33
CA ARG A 149 -5.17 3.65 -16.43
C ARG A 149 -4.36 3.84 -17.70
N MET A 150 -3.77 2.78 -18.23
CA MET A 150 -2.90 2.88 -19.39
C MET A 150 -3.73 3.11 -20.68
N PRO A 151 -3.31 4.03 -21.57
CA PRO A 151 -4.02 4.28 -22.81
C PRO A 151 -4.08 3.04 -23.69
N LYS A 152 -5.21 2.83 -24.34
CA LYS A 152 -5.41 1.68 -25.24
C LYS A 152 -5.10 2.07 -26.68
N CYS A 153 -4.42 1.19 -27.39
CA CYS A 153 -4.20 1.34 -28.82
C CYS A 153 -5.53 1.37 -29.57
N LYS A 154 -5.74 2.36 -30.45
CA LYS A 154 -6.96 2.44 -31.27
C LYS A 154 -7.17 1.22 -32.19
N HIS A 155 -6.09 0.58 -32.65
CA HIS A 155 -6.12 -0.62 -33.48
C HIS A 155 -6.35 -1.90 -32.66
N CYS A 156 -5.36 -2.33 -31.87
CA CYS A 156 -5.38 -3.64 -31.20
C CYS A 156 -6.11 -3.65 -29.84
N LYS A 157 -6.53 -2.48 -29.33
CA LYS A 157 -7.21 -2.29 -28.04
C LYS A 157 -6.41 -2.70 -26.79
N LYS A 158 -5.16 -3.14 -26.95
CA LYS A 158 -4.24 -3.44 -25.84
C LYS A 158 -3.75 -2.16 -25.18
N SER A 159 -3.48 -2.23 -23.87
CA SER A 159 -2.86 -1.17 -23.09
C SER A 159 -1.41 -0.91 -23.56
N ILE A 160 -1.05 0.36 -23.76
CA ILE A 160 0.27 0.81 -24.20
C ILE A 160 1.08 1.23 -22.98
N ARG A 161 1.98 0.37 -22.49
CA ARG A 161 2.77 0.62 -21.26
C ARG A 161 3.81 1.73 -21.45
N ASP A 162 4.19 2.40 -20.35
CA ASP A 162 5.35 3.29 -20.34
C ASP A 162 6.61 2.49 -20.72
N GLY A 163 7.45 3.09 -21.58
CA GLY A 163 8.61 2.43 -22.20
C GLY A 163 8.33 1.72 -23.53
N MET A 164 7.08 1.48 -23.92
CA MET A 164 6.76 0.98 -25.26
C MET A 164 6.73 2.12 -26.29
N ARG A 165 7.34 1.90 -27.47
CA ARG A 165 7.21 2.84 -28.60
C ARG A 165 5.74 2.98 -28.99
N ALA A 166 5.22 4.20 -28.89
CA ALA A 166 3.84 4.53 -29.19
C ALA A 166 3.77 5.81 -30.02
N VAL A 167 2.75 5.88 -30.86
CA VAL A 167 2.50 7.04 -31.73
C VAL A 167 1.18 7.68 -31.32
N GLU A 168 1.18 8.99 -31.11
CA GLU A 168 -0.03 9.78 -30.93
C GLU A 168 -0.40 10.48 -32.23
N ALA A 169 -1.47 10.00 -32.87
CA ALA A 169 -1.92 10.45 -34.19
C ALA A 169 -3.40 10.16 -34.37
N LEU A 170 -4.06 10.88 -35.28
CA LEU A 170 -5.49 10.64 -35.62
C LEU A 170 -6.41 10.71 -34.38
N GLY A 171 -6.11 11.63 -33.46
CA GLY A 171 -6.85 11.83 -32.21
C GLY A 171 -6.83 10.61 -31.27
N GLY A 172 -5.73 9.85 -31.23
CA GLY A 172 -5.57 8.73 -30.31
C GLY A 172 -4.14 8.20 -30.25
N LYS A 173 -3.92 7.23 -29.35
CA LYS A 173 -2.64 6.55 -29.20
C LYS A 173 -2.65 5.19 -29.89
N TRP A 174 -1.50 4.81 -30.43
CA TRP A 174 -1.29 3.58 -31.19
C TRP A 174 0.02 2.92 -30.77
N CYS A 175 0.04 1.58 -30.70
CA CYS A 175 1.31 0.85 -30.63
C CYS A 175 2.09 1.11 -31.93
N TRP A 176 3.42 1.19 -31.85
CA TRP A 176 4.28 1.38 -33.03
C TRP A 176 3.97 0.39 -34.16
N GLU A 177 3.85 -0.89 -33.83
CA GLU A 177 3.54 -1.97 -34.78
C GLU A 177 2.13 -1.87 -35.40
N CYS A 178 1.21 -1.16 -34.73
CA CYS A 178 -0.17 -1.01 -35.16
C CYS A 178 -0.43 0.27 -35.95
N PHE A 179 0.49 1.25 -35.88
CA PHE A 179 0.40 2.47 -36.66
C PHE A 179 1.16 2.25 -37.98
N VAL A 180 0.43 1.77 -38.98
CA VAL A 180 1.00 1.35 -40.27
C VAL A 180 0.46 2.19 -41.41
N CYS A 181 1.22 2.29 -42.50
CA CYS A 181 0.76 2.94 -43.72
C CYS A 181 -0.41 2.17 -44.33
N GLU A 182 -1.44 2.89 -44.77
CA GLU A 182 -2.61 2.28 -45.39
C GLU A 182 -2.29 1.58 -46.73
N GLY A 183 -1.29 2.06 -47.47
CA GLY A 183 -0.88 1.50 -48.76
C GLY A 183 -0.04 0.23 -48.64
N CYS A 184 1.05 0.27 -47.86
CA CYS A 184 2.00 -0.85 -47.75
C CYS A 184 1.86 -1.70 -46.49
N LYS A 185 1.01 -1.29 -45.52
CA LYS A 185 0.76 -1.99 -44.25
C LYS A 185 2.01 -2.18 -43.37
N THR A 186 3.08 -1.43 -43.62
CA THR A 186 4.28 -1.43 -42.77
C THR A 186 4.21 -0.31 -41.74
N PRO A 187 4.78 -0.52 -40.53
CA PRO A 187 5.01 0.55 -39.57
C PRO A 187 5.86 1.66 -40.20
N PHE A 188 5.66 2.89 -39.73
CA PHE A 188 6.51 4.01 -40.10
C PHE A 188 7.85 3.90 -39.36
N ASP A 189 8.97 4.19 -40.00
CA ASP A 189 10.29 4.22 -39.34
C ASP A 189 10.50 5.48 -38.50
N ASP A 190 9.96 6.59 -39.00
CA ASP A 190 9.94 7.91 -38.37
C ASP A 190 8.48 8.37 -38.19
N PRO A 191 8.13 9.10 -37.12
CA PRO A 191 6.77 9.62 -36.91
C PRO A 191 6.27 10.61 -37.98
N SER A 192 7.05 10.87 -39.04
CA SER A 192 6.62 11.61 -40.22
C SER A 192 5.73 10.75 -41.13
N PHE A 193 4.49 11.17 -41.35
CA PHE A 193 3.53 10.55 -42.27
C PHE A 193 2.66 11.59 -42.95
N PHE A 194 2.06 11.21 -44.09
CA PHE A 194 1.10 12.02 -44.82
C PHE A 194 -0.32 11.58 -44.50
N LEU A 195 -1.24 12.54 -44.41
CA LEU A 195 -2.65 12.29 -44.13
C LEU A 195 -3.52 12.54 -45.34
N ARG A 196 -4.37 11.56 -45.66
CA ARG A 196 -5.40 11.69 -46.68
C ARG A 196 -6.66 10.98 -46.26
N GLU A 197 -7.80 11.67 -46.30
CA GLU A 197 -9.09 11.13 -45.82
C GLU A 197 -9.01 10.48 -44.43
N ASN A 198 -8.22 11.08 -43.52
CA ASN A 198 -7.97 10.57 -42.17
C ASN A 198 -7.23 9.21 -42.10
N LYS A 199 -6.56 8.80 -43.18
CA LYS A 199 -5.71 7.61 -43.26
C LYS A 199 -4.23 7.99 -43.39
N PRO A 200 -3.31 7.30 -42.71
CA PRO A 200 -1.89 7.61 -42.73
C PRO A 200 -1.18 6.90 -43.90
N PHE A 201 -0.31 7.62 -44.61
CA PHE A 201 0.47 7.11 -45.73
C PHE A 201 1.96 7.43 -45.57
N CYS A 202 2.84 6.50 -45.94
CA CYS A 202 4.27 6.76 -46.05
C CYS A 202 4.55 7.58 -47.30
N GLU A 203 5.68 8.28 -47.33
CA GLU A 203 6.08 9.14 -48.46
C GLU A 203 6.00 8.43 -49.83
N PRO A 204 6.50 7.18 -49.98
CA PRO A 204 6.38 6.46 -51.26
C PRO A 204 4.93 6.20 -51.67
N CYS A 205 4.09 5.72 -50.75
CA CYS A 205 2.69 5.43 -51.05
C CYS A 205 1.89 6.72 -51.32
N PHE A 206 2.16 7.80 -50.60
CA PHE A 206 1.50 9.07 -50.81
C PHE A 206 1.86 9.68 -52.17
N SER A 207 3.13 9.61 -52.56
CA SER A 207 3.61 10.06 -53.87
C SER A 207 2.96 9.30 -55.02
N LEU A 208 2.75 7.98 -54.87
CA LEU A 208 2.04 7.18 -55.87
C LEU A 208 0.57 7.59 -56.01
N ILE A 209 -0.11 7.89 -54.90
CA ILE A 209 -1.49 8.35 -54.93
C ILE A 209 -1.59 9.69 -55.68
N LEU A 210 -0.69 10.65 -55.39
CA LEU A 210 -0.67 11.95 -56.09
C LEU A 210 -0.39 11.80 -57.59
N ARG A 211 0.47 10.85 -57.99
CA ARG A 211 0.79 10.59 -59.41
C ARG A 211 -0.36 9.94 -60.18
N ASN A 212 -1.18 9.14 -59.51
CA ASN A 212 -2.31 8.44 -60.12
C ASN A 212 -3.57 9.31 -60.24
N GLU A 213 -3.54 10.56 -59.76
CA GLU A 213 -4.65 11.51 -59.78
C GLU A 213 -4.46 12.66 -60.78
N VAL A 214 -3.42 12.57 -61.61
CA VAL A 214 -3.16 13.45 -62.75
C VAL A 214 -3.61 12.77 -64.04
#